data_AF-A0A8R1HKK4-F1
#
_entry.id   AF-A0A8R1HKK4-F1
#
_cell.length_a   1.000
_cell.length_b   1.000
_cell.length_c   1.000
_cell.angle_alpha   90.00
_cell.angle_beta   90.00
_cell.angle_gamma   90.00
#
_symmetry.space_group_name_H-M   'P 1'
#
loop_
_entity.id
_entity.type
_entity.pdbx_description
1 polymer ?
#
loop_
_entity_poly.entity_id
_entity_poly.type
_entity_poly.pdbx_seq_one_letter_code
_entity_poly.pdbx_strand_id
1 'polypeptide(L)'
;MQSYTSQNTLTATTSYSEQEVVCICESLFNEGLQTGRTDQLANFIFTLPPCYQSSESALKAQALVHFTNQNWKALYRLLECHKFSPHNHTVLQNLWLDAHYKEAEKTKERELGAVCKYRIRKKNPFPNTIWDGEETNYCFKSKSRNVLRDAYKKCQYPSVEDKRRLAQQTELSIIQVSNWFKNKRQRERAAGQLDRSSARSNDSDDGSSGCESKPPMGMESPAPPPLPTSFDLQPYYPSPYAFAAPPCDFSYIQNL
;
A
#
# COMPACT_ATOMS: atom_id res chain seq x y z
N MET A 1 29.94 63.78 2.49
CA MET A 1 29.80 62.49 1.79
C MET A 1 29.16 61.51 2.77
N GLN A 2 27.93 61.08 2.48
CA GLN A 2 27.21 60.04 3.21
C GLN A 2 27.77 58.66 2.84
N SER A 3 28.01 57.79 3.82
CA SER A 3 28.12 56.32 3.66
C SER A 3 28.49 55.69 5.00
N TYR A 4 27.95 54.58 5.50
CA TYR A 4 26.68 53.86 5.35
C TYR A 4 26.55 53.09 6.69
N THR A 5 25.38 53.16 7.32
CA THR A 5 25.05 52.36 8.51
C THR A 5 24.97 50.89 8.11
N SER A 6 25.76 50.04 8.77
CA SER A 6 25.62 48.58 8.67
C SER A 6 24.23 48.18 9.15
N GLN A 7 23.45 47.63 8.22
CA GLN A 7 22.12 47.09 8.47
C GLN A 7 22.22 45.96 9.51
N ASN A 8 21.71 46.25 10.69
CA ASN A 8 21.47 45.27 11.75
C ASN A 8 20.39 44.32 11.23
N THR A 9 20.75 43.08 10.89
CA THR A 9 19.78 42.04 10.57
C THR A 9 18.92 41.81 11.81
N LEU A 10 17.68 42.29 11.76
CA LEU A 10 16.65 42.09 12.77
C LEU A 10 16.33 40.60 12.87
N THR A 11 17.08 39.85 13.69
CA THR A 11 16.56 38.61 14.27
C THR A 11 15.46 39.03 15.23
N ALA A 12 14.22 39.06 14.76
CA ALA A 12 13.07 39.19 15.62
C ALA A 12 13.07 38.00 16.57
N THR A 13 13.58 38.18 17.79
CA THR A 13 13.36 37.25 18.89
C THR A 13 11.91 37.44 19.33
N THR A 14 10.97 36.88 18.58
CA THR A 14 9.60 36.73 19.05
C THR A 14 9.66 35.86 20.30
N SER A 15 9.41 36.48 21.45
CA SER A 15 9.32 35.81 22.74
C SER A 15 8.01 35.04 22.82
N TYR A 16 7.84 34.03 21.98
CA TYR A 16 6.72 33.12 22.08
C TYR A 16 6.91 32.25 23.34
N SER A 17 5.82 32.07 24.08
CA SER A 17 5.72 31.02 25.08
C SER A 17 5.70 29.65 24.42
N GLU A 18 6.06 28.62 25.17
CA GLU A 18 6.03 27.23 24.70
C GLU A 18 4.64 26.82 24.17
N GLN A 19 3.58 27.26 24.85
CA GLN A 19 2.20 26.98 24.47
C GLN A 19 1.80 27.65 23.16
N GLU A 20 2.25 28.89 22.94
CA GLU A 20 2.01 29.60 21.68
C GLU A 20 2.74 28.90 20.52
N VAL A 21 3.99 28.46 20.73
CA VAL A 21 4.74 27.71 19.71
C VAL A 21 4.01 26.41 19.35
N VAL A 22 3.57 25.64 20.35
CA VAL A 22 2.80 24.40 20.13
C VAL A 22 1.53 24.70 19.32
N CYS A 23 0.76 25.72 19.72
CA CYS A 23 -0.47 26.12 19.04
C CYS A 23 -0.23 26.52 17.57
N ILE A 24 0.82 27.31 17.31
CA ILE A 24 1.19 27.73 15.96
C ILE A 24 1.63 26.52 15.12
N CYS A 25 2.46 25.63 15.66
CA CYS A 25 2.90 24.42 14.97
C CYS A 25 1.73 23.51 14.60
N GLU A 26 0.81 23.24 15.53
CA GLU A 26 -0.38 22.41 15.25
C GLU A 26 -1.31 23.06 14.22
N SER A 27 -1.52 24.38 14.31
CA SER A 27 -2.37 25.10 13.35
C SER A 27 -1.80 25.05 11.94
N LEU A 28 -0.52 25.39 11.77
CA LEU A 28 0.16 25.36 10.49
C LEU A 28 0.33 23.93 9.95
N PHE A 29 0.49 22.95 10.83
CA PHE A 29 0.52 21.53 10.44
C PHE A 29 -0.82 21.08 9.86
N ASN A 30 -1.93 21.41 10.52
CA ASN A 30 -3.28 21.08 10.05
C ASN A 30 -3.63 21.79 8.74
N GLU A 31 -3.22 23.06 8.59
CA GLU A 31 -3.35 23.79 7.32
C GLU A 31 -2.50 23.15 6.22
N GLY A 32 -1.26 22.78 6.54
CA GLY A 32 -0.34 22.13 5.60
C GLY A 32 -0.84 20.77 5.12
N LEU A 33 -1.50 19.99 5.98
CA LEU A 33 -2.13 18.71 5.61
C LEU A 33 -3.28 18.90 4.62
N GLN A 34 -4.11 19.93 4.81
CA GLN A 34 -5.28 20.19 3.97
C GLN A 34 -4.92 20.85 2.64
N THR A 35 -3.99 21.81 2.68
CA THR A 35 -3.68 22.67 1.52
C THR A 35 -2.43 22.24 0.77
N GLY A 36 -1.58 21.42 1.38
CA GLY A 36 -0.26 21.05 0.86
C GLY A 36 0.78 22.19 0.90
N ARG A 37 0.41 23.39 1.37
CA ARG A 37 1.31 24.55 1.43
C ARG A 37 2.04 24.57 2.77
N THR A 38 3.33 24.26 2.73
CA THR A 38 4.18 24.18 3.94
C THR A 38 5.22 25.29 4.04
N ASP A 39 5.20 26.30 3.16
CA ASP A 39 6.24 27.34 3.12
C ASP A 39 6.29 28.17 4.41
N GLN A 40 5.11 28.57 4.90
CA GLN A 40 4.98 29.31 6.16
C GLN A 40 5.45 28.44 7.34
N LEU A 41 5.10 27.16 7.33
CA LEU A 41 5.50 26.19 8.34
C LEU A 41 7.03 25.97 8.34
N ALA A 42 7.64 25.81 7.17
CA ALA A 42 9.08 25.64 7.03
C ALA A 42 9.85 26.86 7.52
N ASN A 43 9.38 28.07 7.19
CA ASN A 43 10.00 29.31 7.65
C ASN A 43 9.87 29.48 9.18
N PHE A 44 8.68 29.16 9.73
CA PHE A 44 8.48 29.20 11.18
C PHE A 44 9.42 28.23 11.89
N ILE A 45 9.54 26.98 11.43
CA ILE A 45 10.44 26.00 12.04
C ILE A 45 11.91 26.44 11.94
N PHE A 46 12.32 27.04 10.82
CA PHE A 46 13.70 27.51 10.64
C PHE A 46 14.05 28.67 11.58
N THR A 47 13.07 29.51 11.92
CA THR A 47 13.24 30.65 12.83
C THR A 47 13.04 30.30 14.30
N LEU A 48 12.53 29.10 14.61
CA LEU A 48 12.33 28.65 15.98
C LEU A 48 13.66 28.48 16.74
N PRO A 49 13.76 28.97 17.98
CA PRO A 49 14.87 28.66 18.87
C PRO A 49 15.10 27.14 19.05
N PRO A 50 16.36 26.67 19.20
CA PRO A 50 16.66 25.23 19.31
C PRO A 50 15.92 24.50 20.44
N CYS A 51 15.58 25.20 21.54
CA CYS A 51 14.83 24.62 22.65
C CYS A 51 13.41 24.18 22.27
N TYR A 52 12.79 24.83 21.29
CA TYR A 52 11.44 24.50 20.85
C TYR A 52 11.42 23.52 19.67
N GLN A 53 12.53 23.36 18.95
CA GLN A 53 12.63 22.44 17.80
C GLN A 53 12.49 20.96 18.22
N SER A 54 12.82 20.63 19.47
CA SER A 54 12.64 19.28 20.02
C SER A 54 11.23 18.97 20.51
N SER A 55 10.30 19.93 20.48
CA SER A 55 8.90 19.70 20.86
C SER A 55 8.21 18.76 19.87
N GLU A 56 7.30 17.89 20.35
CA GLU A 56 6.57 16.95 19.49
C GLU A 56 5.84 17.66 18.33
N SER A 57 5.20 18.81 18.61
CA SER A 57 4.50 19.59 17.58
C SER A 57 5.45 20.17 16.52
N ALA A 58 6.64 20.62 16.93
CA ALA A 58 7.66 21.10 16.01
C ALA A 58 8.24 19.96 15.15
N LEU A 59 8.49 18.79 15.75
CA LEU A 59 8.96 17.60 15.05
C LEU A 59 7.93 17.07 14.05
N LYS A 60 6.64 17.05 14.42
CA LYS A 60 5.53 16.72 13.49
C LYS A 60 5.49 17.68 12.32
N ALA A 61 5.58 18.98 12.61
CA ALA A 61 5.60 20.02 11.59
C ALA A 61 6.80 19.87 10.65
N GLN A 62 7.97 19.53 11.19
CA GLN A 62 9.18 19.27 10.41
C GLN A 62 9.04 18.00 9.54
N ALA A 63 8.40 16.95 10.06
CA ALA A 63 8.09 15.75 9.30
C ALA A 63 7.23 16.09 8.06
N LEU A 64 6.18 16.91 8.23
CA LEU A 64 5.33 17.34 7.12
C LEU A 64 6.11 18.15 6.07
N VAL A 65 7.01 19.05 6.50
CA VAL A 65 7.89 19.82 5.60
C VAL A 65 8.83 18.90 4.83
N HIS A 66 9.39 17.86 5.45
CA HIS A 66 10.21 16.88 4.74
C HIS A 66 9.40 16.08 3.71
N PHE A 67 8.15 15.76 4.01
CA PHE A 67 7.24 15.08 3.09
C PHE A 67 6.92 15.93 1.85
N THR A 68 6.58 17.22 2.01
CA THR A 68 6.27 18.11 0.88
C THR A 68 7.49 18.39 0.01
N ASN A 69 8.66 18.54 0.62
CA ASN A 69 9.94 18.69 -0.09
C ASN A 69 10.45 17.38 -0.72
N GLN A 70 9.70 16.27 -0.59
CA GLN A 70 10.08 14.94 -1.08
C GLN A 70 11.44 14.46 -0.53
N ASN A 71 11.83 14.92 0.65
CA ASN A 71 13.03 14.48 1.34
C ASN A 71 12.72 13.27 2.22
N TRP A 72 12.46 12.14 1.56
CA TRP A 72 12.03 10.90 2.20
C TRP A 72 13.02 10.42 3.27
N LYS A 73 14.32 10.48 3.00
CA LYS A 73 15.37 10.03 3.93
C LYS A 73 15.35 10.80 5.25
N ALA A 74 15.21 12.13 5.18
CA ALA A 74 15.14 12.96 6.38
C ALA A 74 13.85 12.70 7.17
N LEU A 75 12.73 12.53 6.48
CA LEU A 75 11.45 12.15 7.09
C LEU A 75 11.55 10.83 7.85
N TYR A 76 12.07 9.77 7.21
CA TYR A 76 12.17 8.46 7.85
C TYR A 76 13.07 8.51 9.08
N ARG A 77 14.24 9.15 8.96
CA ARG A 77 15.16 9.32 10.10
C ARG A 77 14.52 10.10 11.25
N LEU A 78 13.78 11.17 10.96
CA LEU A 78 13.10 11.96 11.99
C LEU A 78 12.10 11.09 12.76
N LEU A 79 11.27 10.34 12.04
CA LEU A 79 10.26 9.47 12.63
C LEU A 79 10.88 8.28 13.39
N GLU A 80 12.01 7.74 12.95
CA GLU A 80 12.71 6.64 13.62
C GLU A 80 13.46 7.08 14.89
N CYS A 81 13.90 8.35 14.97
CA CYS A 81 14.74 8.84 16.08
C CYS A 81 13.95 9.43 17.25
N HIS A 82 12.72 9.92 17.05
CA HIS A 82 11.96 10.64 18.07
C HIS A 82 10.71 9.87 18.46
N LYS A 83 10.50 9.66 19.76
CA LYS A 83 9.26 9.06 20.25
C LYS A 83 8.15 10.11 20.25
N PHE A 84 6.97 9.70 19.82
CA PHE A 84 5.77 10.53 19.82
C PHE A 84 4.72 9.97 20.78
N SER A 85 3.88 10.84 21.29
CA SER A 85 2.73 10.43 22.09
C SER A 85 1.66 9.74 21.24
N PRO A 86 0.85 8.81 21.80
CA PRO A 86 -0.11 7.99 21.04
C PRO A 86 -1.13 8.78 20.21
N HIS A 87 -1.54 9.97 20.67
CA HIS A 87 -2.46 10.83 19.93
C HIS A 87 -1.89 11.31 18.58
N ASN A 88 -0.57 11.33 18.42
CA ASN A 88 0.12 11.72 17.19
C ASN A 88 0.41 10.54 16.26
N HIS A 89 0.31 9.30 16.76
CA HIS A 89 0.72 8.10 16.03
C HIS A 89 -0.04 7.92 14.72
N THR A 90 -1.38 8.03 14.74
CA THR A 90 -2.22 7.84 13.55
C THR A 90 -1.81 8.76 12.40
N VAL A 91 -1.58 10.04 12.70
CA VAL A 91 -1.21 11.02 11.67
C VAL A 91 0.19 10.74 11.12
N LEU A 92 1.14 10.41 11.98
CA LEU A 92 2.52 10.11 11.57
C LEU A 92 2.64 8.78 10.82
N GLN A 93 1.83 7.78 11.18
CA GLN A 93 1.71 6.52 10.44
C GLN A 93 1.17 6.74 9.04
N ASN A 94 0.13 7.56 8.88
CA ASN A 94 -0.38 7.94 7.57
C ASN A 94 0.70 8.64 6.74
N LEU A 95 1.43 9.59 7.34
CA LEU A 95 2.53 10.28 6.68
C LEU A 95 3.65 9.33 6.24
N TRP A 96 4.02 8.35 7.09
CA TRP A 96 5.00 7.30 6.77
C TRP A 96 4.57 6.45 5.58
N LEU A 97 3.31 6.01 5.56
CA LEU A 97 2.76 5.22 4.46
C LEU A 97 2.72 6.02 3.16
N ASP A 98 2.21 7.24 3.22
CA ASP A 98 2.08 8.12 2.06
C ASP A 98 3.44 8.48 1.48
N ALA A 99 4.46 8.69 2.32
CA ALA A 99 5.83 8.94 1.89
C ALA A 99 6.36 7.76 1.07
N HIS A 100 6.23 6.53 1.60
CA HIS A 100 6.66 5.34 0.87
C HIS A 100 5.84 5.06 -0.39
N TYR A 101 4.55 5.40 -0.40
CA TYR A 101 3.73 5.29 -1.59
C TYR A 101 4.19 6.28 -2.66
N LYS A 102 4.33 7.56 -2.32
CA LYS A 102 4.80 8.60 -3.25
C LYS A 102 6.21 8.32 -3.77
N GLU A 103 7.13 7.87 -2.91
CA GLU A 103 8.48 7.47 -3.30
C GLU A 103 8.47 6.32 -4.33
N ALA A 104 7.60 5.32 -4.11
CA ALA A 104 7.46 4.19 -5.02
C ALA A 104 6.70 4.53 -6.32
N GLU A 105 5.74 5.46 -6.27
CA GLU A 105 5.05 5.99 -7.46
C GLU A 105 6.03 6.78 -8.33
N LYS A 106 6.85 7.64 -7.72
CA LYS A 106 7.90 8.40 -8.42
C LYS A 106 8.90 7.48 -9.13
N THR A 107 9.26 6.36 -8.52
CA THR A 107 10.20 5.40 -9.10
C THR A 107 9.61 4.59 -10.25
N LYS A 108 8.27 4.43 -10.30
CA LYS A 108 7.59 3.56 -11.29
C LYS A 108 6.76 4.31 -12.33
N GLU A 109 6.63 5.63 -12.18
CA GLU A 109 5.81 6.52 -13.04
C GLU A 109 4.39 6.01 -13.29
N ARG A 110 3.82 5.32 -12.29
CA ARG A 110 2.47 4.75 -12.38
C ARG A 110 1.85 4.69 -10.99
N GLU A 111 0.53 4.78 -10.96
CA GLU A 111 -0.23 4.67 -9.71
C GLU A 111 -0.05 3.29 -9.06
N LEU A 112 0.05 3.28 -7.73
CA LEU A 112 0.21 2.06 -6.96
C LEU A 112 -1.13 1.34 -6.76
N GLY A 113 -1.27 0.17 -7.38
CA GLY A 113 -2.34 -0.76 -7.06
C GLY A 113 -2.24 -1.35 -5.64
N ALA A 114 -3.35 -1.85 -5.12
CA ALA A 114 -3.49 -2.37 -3.75
C ALA A 114 -2.43 -3.42 -3.36
N VAL A 115 -2.05 -4.31 -4.29
CA VAL A 115 -1.01 -5.34 -4.05
C VAL A 115 0.36 -4.71 -3.83
N CYS A 116 0.69 -3.66 -4.57
CA CYS A 116 1.97 -2.96 -4.37
C CYS A 116 1.96 -2.19 -3.04
N LYS A 117 0.88 -1.49 -2.69
CA LYS A 117 0.74 -0.83 -1.37
C LYS A 117 0.87 -1.83 -0.21
N TYR A 118 0.29 -3.04 -0.34
CA TYR A 118 0.49 -4.12 0.63
C TYR A 118 1.97 -4.55 0.76
N ARG A 119 2.67 -4.75 -0.37
CA ARG A 119 4.09 -5.11 -0.36
C ARG A 119 4.96 -4.04 0.31
N ILE A 120 4.64 -2.77 0.09
CA ILE A 120 5.33 -1.64 0.70
C ILE A 120 5.14 -1.66 2.23
N ARG A 121 3.90 -1.72 2.71
CA ARG A 121 3.59 -1.83 4.16
C ARG A 121 4.33 -2.97 4.83
N LYS A 122 4.42 -4.12 4.15
CA LYS A 122 5.12 -5.29 4.68
C LYS A 122 6.64 -5.12 4.70
N LYS A 123 7.21 -4.42 3.72
CA LYS A 123 8.65 -4.18 3.63
C LYS A 123 9.10 -3.11 4.62
N ASN A 124 8.25 -2.11 4.85
CA ASN A 124 8.54 -0.93 5.65
C ASN A 124 7.52 -0.84 6.81
N PRO A 125 7.66 -1.69 7.85
CA PRO A 125 6.81 -1.62 9.03
C PRO A 125 6.98 -0.27 9.74
N PHE A 126 5.99 0.10 10.55
CA PHE A 126 6.10 1.31 11.35
C PHE A 126 7.25 1.22 12.37
N PRO A 127 8.02 2.29 12.58
CA PRO A 127 9.00 2.32 13.63
C PRO A 127 8.32 2.38 15.02
N ASN A 128 8.97 1.79 16.03
CA ASN A 128 8.46 1.70 17.42
C ASN A 128 8.27 3.06 18.11
N THR A 129 8.68 4.14 17.46
CA THR A 129 8.53 5.53 17.88
C THR A 129 7.16 6.13 17.57
N ILE A 130 6.46 5.59 16.57
CA ILE A 130 5.10 5.99 16.16
C ILE A 130 4.12 4.81 16.21
N TRP A 131 4.54 3.70 16.84
CA TRP A 131 3.79 2.46 16.93
C TRP A 131 4.11 1.77 18.26
N ASP A 132 3.10 1.50 19.08
CA ASP A 132 3.24 0.85 20.39
C ASP A 132 3.49 -0.67 20.30
N GLY A 133 3.74 -1.20 19.11
CA GLY A 133 4.08 -2.60 18.91
C GLY A 133 2.89 -3.55 18.93
N GLU A 134 1.65 -3.05 18.94
CA GLU A 134 0.49 -3.92 18.75
C GLU A 134 0.63 -4.64 17.41
N GLU A 135 0.78 -5.95 17.42
CA GLU A 135 1.09 -6.68 16.21
C GLU A 135 -0.17 -6.73 15.34
N THR A 136 -0.17 -6.08 14.16
CA THR A 136 -1.19 -6.36 13.15
C THR A 136 -0.89 -7.75 12.57
N ASN A 137 -1.24 -8.79 13.31
CA ASN A 137 -0.97 -10.16 12.90
C ASN A 137 -1.91 -10.51 11.74
N TYR A 138 -1.43 -10.26 10.52
CA TYR A 138 -2.11 -10.63 9.28
C TYR A 138 -2.23 -12.16 9.10
N CYS A 139 -1.56 -12.95 9.94
CA CYS A 139 -1.77 -14.39 10.00
C CYS A 139 -2.83 -14.69 11.07
N PHE A 140 -3.81 -15.52 10.72
CA PHE A 140 -4.77 -15.99 11.71
C PHE A 140 -4.07 -16.59 12.94
N LYS A 141 -4.72 -16.51 14.10
CA LYS A 141 -4.28 -17.19 15.34
C LYS A 141 -3.85 -18.62 15.01
N SER A 142 -2.82 -19.12 15.70
CA SER A 142 -2.25 -20.45 15.42
C SER A 142 -3.29 -21.57 15.38
N LYS A 143 -4.28 -21.52 16.28
CA LYS A 143 -5.44 -22.43 16.32
C LYS A 143 -6.26 -22.42 15.03
N SER A 144 -6.63 -21.24 14.54
CA SER A 144 -7.41 -21.07 13.30
C SER A 144 -6.67 -21.61 12.07
N ARG A 145 -5.34 -21.44 12.01
CA ARG A 145 -4.51 -21.98 10.92
C ARG A 145 -4.55 -23.51 10.87
N ASN A 146 -4.49 -24.18 12.02
CA ASN A 146 -4.52 -25.63 12.10
C ASN A 146 -5.86 -26.19 11.62
N VAL A 147 -6.97 -25.62 12.08
CA VAL A 147 -8.33 -26.01 11.65
C VAL A 147 -8.50 -25.89 10.14
N LEU A 148 -8.07 -24.77 9.54
CA LEU A 148 -8.15 -24.57 8.08
C LEU A 148 -7.27 -25.54 7.31
N ARG A 149 -6.04 -25.82 7.79
CA ARG A 149 -5.13 -26.79 7.16
C ARG A 149 -5.70 -28.20 7.18
N ASP A 150 -6.28 -28.62 8.30
CA ASP A 150 -6.82 -29.97 8.43
C ASP A 150 -8.13 -30.12 7.63
N ALA A 151 -8.94 -29.08 7.55
CA ALA A 151 -10.08 -29.04 6.63
C ALA A 151 -9.66 -29.12 5.16
N TYR A 152 -8.58 -28.42 4.77
CA TYR A 152 -8.06 -28.44 3.41
C TYR A 152 -7.58 -29.82 2.96
N LYS A 153 -6.94 -30.58 3.86
CA LYS A 153 -6.55 -31.97 3.60
C LYS A 153 -7.75 -32.87 3.30
N LYS A 154 -8.89 -32.60 3.94
CA LYS A 154 -10.15 -33.35 3.73
C LYS A 154 -10.84 -32.92 2.43
N CYS A 155 -10.91 -31.62 2.17
CA CYS A 155 -11.56 -31.08 0.97
C CYS A 155 -10.93 -29.73 0.57
N GLN A 156 -10.39 -29.66 -0.65
CA GLN A 156 -9.74 -28.45 -1.18
C GLN A 156 -10.73 -27.39 -1.70
N TYR A 157 -11.98 -27.78 -1.95
CA TYR A 157 -13.07 -26.94 -2.45
C TYR A 157 -14.30 -27.06 -1.53
N PRO A 158 -14.25 -26.48 -0.32
CA PRO A 158 -15.36 -26.59 0.64
C PRO A 158 -16.63 -25.91 0.11
N SER A 159 -17.79 -26.48 0.48
CA SER A 159 -19.11 -25.92 0.21
C SER A 159 -19.35 -24.60 0.97
N VAL A 160 -20.46 -23.90 0.68
CA VAL A 160 -20.82 -22.67 1.41
C VAL A 160 -21.08 -22.97 2.89
N GLU A 161 -21.74 -24.09 3.19
CA GLU A 161 -22.03 -24.58 4.53
C GLU A 161 -20.74 -24.94 5.28
N ASP A 162 -19.80 -25.61 4.62
CA ASP A 162 -18.50 -25.93 5.22
C ASP A 162 -17.70 -24.66 5.53
N LYS A 163 -17.73 -23.65 4.66
CA LYS A 163 -17.09 -22.36 4.91
C LYS A 163 -17.74 -21.62 6.09
N ARG A 164 -19.07 -21.69 6.23
CA ARG A 164 -19.80 -21.13 7.40
C ARG A 164 -19.38 -21.82 8.70
N ARG A 165 -19.32 -23.15 8.70
CA ARG A 165 -18.87 -23.93 9.86
C ARG A 165 -17.43 -23.60 10.24
N LEU A 166 -16.54 -23.53 9.25
CA LEU A 166 -15.14 -23.18 9.47
C LEU A 166 -14.98 -21.75 9.99
N ALA A 167 -15.74 -20.80 9.46
CA ALA A 167 -15.76 -19.41 9.94
C ALA A 167 -16.12 -19.34 11.43
N GLN A 168 -17.19 -20.04 11.84
CA GLN A 168 -17.60 -20.14 13.25
C GLN A 168 -16.52 -20.78 14.13
N GLN A 169 -15.91 -21.88 13.68
CA GLN A 169 -14.87 -22.59 14.45
C GLN A 169 -13.55 -21.81 14.59
N THR A 170 -13.24 -20.95 13.61
CA THR A 170 -11.96 -20.25 13.52
C THR A 170 -12.02 -18.81 14.00
N GLU A 171 -13.22 -18.32 14.36
CA GLU A 171 -13.52 -16.91 14.66
C GLU A 171 -13.14 -15.98 13.49
N LEU A 172 -13.30 -16.46 12.26
CA LEU A 172 -13.00 -15.71 11.04
C LEU A 172 -14.28 -15.41 10.28
N SER A 173 -14.25 -14.38 9.43
CA SER A 173 -15.32 -14.15 8.48
C SER A 173 -15.33 -15.22 7.39
N ILE A 174 -16.51 -15.50 6.83
CA ILE A 174 -16.65 -16.44 5.69
C ILE A 174 -15.77 -15.99 4.51
N ILE A 175 -15.59 -14.69 4.31
CA ILE A 175 -14.74 -14.12 3.27
C ILE A 175 -13.26 -14.45 3.54
N GLN A 176 -12.80 -14.31 4.79
CA GLN A 176 -11.42 -14.67 5.19
C GLN A 176 -11.14 -16.16 4.96
N VAL A 177 -12.08 -17.04 5.32
CA VAL A 177 -11.98 -18.48 5.05
C VAL A 177 -11.94 -18.74 3.54
N SER A 178 -12.86 -18.15 2.76
CA SER A 178 -12.90 -18.31 1.31
C SER A 178 -11.59 -17.88 0.63
N ASN A 179 -11.05 -16.73 1.05
CA ASN A 179 -9.77 -16.22 0.56
C ASN A 179 -8.59 -17.11 0.95
N TRP A 180 -8.61 -17.69 2.14
CA TRP A 180 -7.57 -18.62 2.57
C TRP A 180 -7.51 -19.86 1.67
N PHE A 181 -8.65 -20.49 1.37
CA PHE A 181 -8.71 -21.65 0.46
C PHE A 181 -8.28 -21.29 -0.96
N LYS A 182 -8.73 -20.12 -1.47
CA LYS A 182 -8.29 -19.62 -2.78
C LYS A 182 -6.77 -19.43 -2.83
N ASN A 183 -6.20 -18.76 -1.84
CA ASN A 183 -4.77 -18.49 -1.76
C ASN A 183 -3.94 -19.78 -1.58
N LYS A 184 -4.44 -20.75 -0.80
CA LYS A 184 -3.78 -22.05 -0.60
C LYS A 184 -3.67 -22.84 -1.91
N ARG A 185 -4.76 -22.94 -2.68
CA ARG A 185 -4.74 -23.58 -4.01
C ARG A 185 -3.83 -22.86 -5.00
N GLN A 186 -3.83 -21.52 -4.98
CA GLN A 186 -2.92 -20.73 -5.83
C GLN A 186 -1.44 -21.02 -5.52
N ARG A 187 -1.08 -21.13 -4.24
CA ARG A 187 0.29 -21.46 -3.82
C ARG A 187 0.69 -22.89 -4.22
N GLU A 188 -0.23 -23.86 -4.14
CA GLU A 188 0.05 -25.23 -4.55
C GLU A 188 0.19 -25.38 -6.06
N ARG A 189 -0.59 -24.64 -6.85
CA ARG A 189 -0.40 -24.54 -8.31
C ARG A 189 0.96 -23.93 -8.64
N ALA A 190 1.32 -22.81 -8.00
CA ALA A 190 2.61 -22.16 -8.21
C ALA A 190 3.80 -23.04 -7.77
N ALA A 191 3.60 -23.96 -6.82
CA ALA A 191 4.61 -24.90 -6.36
C ALA A 191 4.62 -26.25 -7.12
N GLY A 192 3.80 -26.41 -8.17
CA GLY A 192 3.72 -27.65 -8.96
C GLY A 192 3.13 -28.86 -8.21
N GLN A 193 2.46 -28.65 -7.07
CA GLN A 193 2.01 -29.74 -6.19
C GLN A 193 0.64 -30.32 -6.56
N LEU A 194 -0.16 -29.60 -7.37
CA LEU A 194 -1.50 -30.06 -7.76
C LEU A 194 -1.52 -31.07 -8.93
N ASP A 195 -0.45 -31.18 -9.72
CA ASP A 195 -0.34 -32.20 -10.79
C ASP A 195 0.14 -33.57 -10.27
N ARG A 196 0.69 -33.64 -9.05
CA ARG A 196 1.30 -34.87 -8.55
C ARG A 196 0.33 -35.81 -7.81
N SER A 197 -0.82 -35.30 -7.39
CA SER A 197 -1.84 -36.07 -6.67
C SER A 197 -2.73 -36.93 -7.57
N SER A 198 -2.70 -36.74 -8.89
CA SER A 198 -3.47 -37.53 -9.86
C SER A 198 -2.67 -38.68 -10.50
N ALA A 199 -1.37 -38.81 -10.20
CA ALA A 199 -0.46 -39.75 -10.87
C ALA A 199 0.10 -40.86 -9.95
N ARG A 200 -0.63 -41.24 -8.90
CA ARG A 200 -0.22 -42.32 -7.99
C ARG A 200 -1.39 -43.24 -7.62
N SER A 201 -1.86 -43.99 -8.60
CA SER A 201 -2.57 -45.26 -8.42
C SER A 201 -2.77 -45.95 -9.76
N ASN A 202 -1.76 -46.69 -10.21
CA ASN A 202 -1.85 -48.08 -10.66
C ASN A 202 -0.53 -48.48 -11.32
N ASP A 203 0.30 -49.16 -10.54
CA ASP A 203 1.40 -49.98 -11.03
C ASP A 203 0.93 -51.42 -10.76
N SER A 204 0.52 -52.13 -11.82
CA SER A 204 0.35 -53.59 -11.91
C SER A 204 -0.01 -53.97 -13.36
N ASP A 205 1.02 -54.43 -14.07
CA ASP A 205 1.12 -55.55 -15.01
C ASP A 205 0.13 -55.82 -16.19
N ASP A 206 0.79 -56.14 -17.31
CA ASP A 206 0.53 -57.20 -18.30
C ASP A 206 -0.55 -57.08 -19.42
N GLY A 207 -0.07 -57.12 -20.67
CA GLY A 207 -0.48 -58.16 -21.64
C GLY A 207 -1.76 -58.04 -22.50
N SER A 208 -1.60 -57.51 -23.72
CA SER A 208 -2.12 -58.06 -25.01
C SER A 208 -3.60 -58.00 -25.45
N SER A 209 -3.76 -57.60 -26.73
CA SER A 209 -4.89 -57.76 -27.69
C SER A 209 -6.17 -56.91 -27.45
N GLY A 210 -6.81 -56.23 -28.40
CA GLY A 210 -6.69 -56.16 -29.86
C GLY A 210 -8.11 -56.08 -30.45
N CYS A 211 -8.50 -54.94 -31.05
CA CYS A 211 -9.39 -54.90 -32.22
C CYS A 211 -9.49 -53.48 -32.79
N GLU A 212 -8.90 -53.32 -33.97
CA GLU A 212 -9.14 -52.19 -34.87
C GLU A 212 -10.54 -52.29 -35.48
N SER A 213 -11.14 -51.14 -35.80
CA SER A 213 -11.74 -50.87 -37.12
C SER A 213 -12.12 -49.39 -37.24
N LYS A 214 -11.22 -48.61 -37.86
CA LYS A 214 -11.53 -47.43 -38.71
C LYS A 214 -12.22 -47.92 -40.00
N PRO A 215 -12.99 -47.11 -40.77
CA PRO A 215 -12.42 -46.07 -41.68
C PRO A 215 -13.43 -44.94 -42.04
N PRO A 216 -13.26 -44.08 -43.10
CA PRO A 216 -12.09 -43.80 -43.96
C PRO A 216 -11.69 -42.31 -44.02
N MET A 217 -10.61 -42.07 -44.77
CA MET A 217 -9.89 -40.80 -45.00
C MET A 217 -10.61 -39.79 -45.91
N GLY A 218 -10.28 -38.52 -45.70
CA GLY A 218 -10.39 -37.41 -46.65
C GLY A 218 -9.51 -36.24 -46.20
N MET A 219 -8.58 -35.83 -47.07
CA MET A 219 -7.65 -34.69 -46.96
C MET A 219 -8.41 -33.38 -46.64
N GLU A 220 -7.91 -32.34 -45.98
CA GLU A 220 -6.70 -31.55 -46.22
C GLU A 220 -6.61 -30.48 -45.10
N SER A 221 -5.40 -30.01 -44.81
CA SER A 221 -5.08 -29.00 -43.78
C SER A 221 -5.43 -27.58 -44.26
N PRO A 222 -6.02 -26.68 -43.45
CA PRO A 222 -5.94 -25.24 -43.73
C PRO A 222 -4.90 -24.58 -42.83
N ALA A 223 -3.88 -24.01 -43.49
CA ALA A 223 -2.99 -23.00 -42.95
C ALA A 223 -3.77 -21.76 -42.44
N PRO A 224 -3.22 -20.97 -41.51
CA PRO A 224 -3.88 -19.77 -41.00
C PRO A 224 -4.03 -18.69 -42.09
N PRO A 225 -5.14 -17.93 -42.13
CA PRO A 225 -5.35 -16.89 -43.12
C PRO A 225 -4.41 -15.67 -42.90
N PRO A 226 -4.03 -14.95 -43.97
CA PRO A 226 -3.16 -13.79 -43.89
C PRO A 226 -3.90 -12.56 -43.33
N LEU A 227 -3.15 -11.71 -42.63
CA LEU A 227 -3.59 -10.40 -42.15
C LEU A 227 -3.94 -9.47 -43.33
N PRO A 228 -5.07 -8.73 -43.30
CA PRO A 228 -5.27 -7.62 -44.21
C PRO A 228 -4.48 -6.40 -43.74
N THR A 229 -3.56 -5.97 -44.60
CA THR A 229 -2.95 -4.65 -44.62
C THR A 229 -3.94 -3.58 -45.08
N SER A 230 -3.87 -2.42 -44.41
CA SER A 230 -4.20 -1.06 -44.85
C SER A 230 -5.67 -0.60 -45.03
N PHE A 231 -6.01 0.38 -44.16
CA PHE A 231 -6.68 1.65 -44.44
C PHE A 231 -8.14 1.67 -44.92
N ASP A 232 -9.06 1.81 -43.96
CA ASP A 232 -9.94 2.98 -43.91
C ASP A 232 -10.52 3.15 -42.49
N LEU A 233 -9.88 3.99 -41.67
CA LEU A 233 -10.44 4.45 -40.40
C LEU A 233 -10.67 5.96 -40.52
N GLN A 234 -11.93 6.37 -40.50
CA GLN A 234 -12.32 7.76 -40.31
C GLN A 234 -11.63 8.32 -39.04
N PRO A 235 -11.10 9.56 -39.08
CA PRO A 235 -10.48 10.17 -37.91
C PRO A 235 -11.56 10.52 -36.89
N TYR A 236 -11.64 9.74 -35.80
CA TYR A 236 -12.39 10.15 -34.61
C TYR A 236 -11.59 11.26 -33.91
N TYR A 237 -11.93 12.51 -34.21
CA TYR A 237 -11.49 13.66 -33.43
C TYR A 237 -12.13 13.57 -32.04
N PRO A 238 -11.35 13.48 -30.95
CA PRO A 238 -11.91 13.64 -29.62
C PRO A 238 -12.33 15.10 -29.44
N SER A 239 -13.57 15.28 -28.98
CA SER A 239 -14.14 16.58 -28.62
C SER A 239 -13.22 17.35 -27.65
N PRO A 240 -12.97 18.66 -27.85
CA PRO A 240 -12.10 19.48 -27.01
C PRO A 240 -12.65 19.81 -25.61
N TYR A 241 -13.65 19.06 -25.12
CA TYR A 241 -14.24 19.19 -23.79
C TYR A 241 -13.97 17.99 -22.87
N ALA A 242 -12.89 17.24 -23.11
CA ALA A 242 -12.31 16.37 -22.08
C ALA A 242 -11.25 17.15 -21.29
N PHE A 243 -11.23 16.94 -19.96
CA PHE A 243 -10.38 17.55 -18.93
C PHE A 243 -10.97 18.74 -18.16
N ALA A 244 -12.03 18.48 -17.40
CA ALA A 244 -12.06 18.97 -16.04
C ALA A 244 -11.75 17.78 -15.12
N ALA A 245 -10.52 17.73 -14.59
CA ALA A 245 -10.21 16.87 -13.46
C ALA A 245 -11.11 17.31 -12.28
N PRO A 246 -11.82 16.40 -11.60
CA PRO A 246 -12.42 16.78 -10.33
C PRO A 246 -11.29 17.18 -9.38
N PRO A 247 -11.43 18.27 -8.62
CA PRO A 247 -10.46 18.62 -7.59
C PRO A 247 -10.33 17.43 -6.62
N CYS A 248 -9.09 17.11 -6.25
CA CYS A 248 -8.80 16.12 -5.23
C CYS A 248 -9.55 16.49 -3.95
N ASP A 249 -10.62 15.75 -3.67
CA ASP A 249 -11.42 15.94 -2.48
C ASP A 249 -10.74 15.22 -1.30
N PHE A 250 -10.23 16.00 -0.36
CA PHE A 250 -9.62 15.54 0.90
C PHE A 250 -10.66 15.37 2.02
N SER A 251 -11.96 15.36 1.70
CA SER A 251 -13.06 15.18 2.67
C SER A 251 -13.02 13.88 3.50
N TYR A 252 -12.12 12.94 3.20
CA TYR A 252 -11.98 11.71 3.98
C TYR A 252 -11.14 11.87 5.27
N ILE A 253 -10.47 13.01 5.49
CA ILE A 253 -9.67 13.25 6.73
C ILE A 253 -10.45 14.11 7.74
N GLN A 254 -11.78 13.97 7.79
CA GLN A 254 -12.61 14.72 8.74
C GLN A 254 -13.46 13.87 9.68
N ASN A 255 -13.24 12.56 9.72
CA ASN A 255 -13.84 11.72 10.75
C ASN A 255 -12.79 10.79 11.35
N LEU A 256 -12.03 11.32 12.32
CA LEU A 256 -11.62 10.72 13.61
C LEU A 256 -10.41 11.47 14.20
#